data_AF-A0A968LGS6-F1
#
_entry.id   AF-A0A968LGS6-F1
#
_cell.length_a   1.000
_cell.length_b   1.000
_cell.length_c   1.000
_cell.angle_alpha   90.00
_cell.angle_beta   90.00
_cell.angle_gamma   90.00
#
_symmetry.space_group_name_H-M   'P 1'
#
loop_
_entity.id
_entity.type
_entity.pdbx_description
1 polymer ?
#
loop_
_entity_poly.entity_id
_entity_poly.type
_entity_poly.pdbx_seq_one_letter_code
_entity_poly.pdbx_strand_id
1 'polypeptide(L)'
;MVPLDHELVHLAQDGAARCSAFFGEGLAEYYSWRYQNRGIDRSQIPTAIEEFLAQGVLSSQYYPLAGHFVGFLIETHGLEAVLDACDRSGWVPNTEQFETAIEQAFGTPLDTLIVDYQSNYPVCSQRDFARKLVECEQPLAATIDYEQASTLDFDIDCDNPQTLGPRTSEGEPEQVWVNHRVRLAPGDYEHRIALTAIDDAGLPAPVAVSFLPCARCIDGAEGASSFLFGGETTIPHLRLAPGDYVVEVRLPLAEARRISLTIDSH
;
A
#
# COMPACT_ATOMS: atom_id res chain seq x y z
N MET A 1 -4.41 4.39 10.40
CA MET A 1 -3.62 3.15 10.30
C MET A 1 -3.13 2.72 11.67
N VAL A 2 -3.24 1.43 11.97
CA VAL A 2 -2.88 0.88 13.28
C VAL A 2 -1.50 0.23 13.16
N PRO A 3 -0.54 0.47 14.08
CA PRO A 3 0.65 -0.37 14.17
C PRO A 3 0.23 -1.84 14.18
N LEU A 4 0.90 -2.71 13.40
CA LEU A 4 0.52 -4.12 13.19
C LEU A 4 -0.70 -4.31 12.27
N ASP A 5 -0.88 -3.46 11.26
CA ASP A 5 -1.94 -3.63 10.26
C ASP A 5 -1.96 -5.01 9.59
N HIS A 6 -0.81 -5.62 9.32
CA HIS A 6 -0.69 -7.02 8.87
C HIS A 6 -1.46 -7.99 9.79
N GLU A 7 -1.23 -7.89 11.10
CA GLU A 7 -1.88 -8.76 12.09
C GLU A 7 -3.34 -8.38 12.32
N LEU A 8 -3.68 -7.09 12.15
CA LEU A 8 -5.07 -6.64 12.20
C LEU A 8 -5.89 -7.22 11.04
N VAL A 9 -5.28 -7.38 9.87
CA VAL A 9 -5.92 -8.06 8.74
C VAL A 9 -6.17 -9.52 9.07
N HIS A 10 -5.22 -10.23 9.70
CA HIS A 10 -5.47 -11.59 10.19
C HIS A 10 -6.66 -11.65 11.14
N LEU A 11 -6.78 -10.70 12.08
CA LEU A 11 -7.93 -10.63 12.99
C LEU A 11 -9.26 -10.39 12.24
N ALA A 12 -9.28 -9.46 11.29
CA ALA A 12 -10.46 -9.14 10.50
C ALA A 12 -10.87 -10.31 9.61
N GLN A 13 -9.89 -10.95 8.98
CA GLN A 13 -10.05 -12.14 8.16
C GLN A 13 -10.60 -13.30 8.98
N ASP A 14 -10.04 -13.62 10.16
CA ASP A 14 -10.51 -14.71 11.01
C ASP A 14 -11.99 -14.55 11.41
N GLY A 15 -12.48 -13.32 11.47
CA GLY A 15 -13.90 -13.02 11.68
C GLY A 15 -14.77 -13.16 10.43
N ALA A 16 -14.18 -13.08 9.23
CA ALA A 16 -14.88 -13.07 7.94
C ALA A 16 -14.85 -14.44 7.23
N ALA A 17 -13.68 -15.08 7.15
CA ALA A 17 -13.46 -16.35 6.48
C ALA A 17 -12.22 -17.07 7.06
N ARG A 18 -12.24 -18.40 7.10
CA ARG A 18 -11.08 -19.17 7.58
C ARG A 18 -10.13 -19.47 6.44
N CYS A 19 -9.20 -18.55 6.17
CA CYS A 19 -8.21 -18.69 5.11
C CYS A 19 -7.08 -19.66 5.43
N SER A 20 -6.51 -20.27 4.40
CA SER A 20 -5.20 -20.95 4.49
C SER A 20 -4.06 -19.95 4.69
N ALA A 21 -2.87 -20.42 5.08
CA ALA A 21 -1.70 -19.54 5.24
C ALA A 21 -1.37 -18.72 3.98
N PHE A 22 -1.58 -19.26 2.78
CA PHE A 22 -1.32 -18.54 1.53
C PHE A 22 -2.23 -17.32 1.36
N PHE A 23 -3.55 -17.51 1.53
CA PHE A 23 -4.50 -16.40 1.46
C PHE A 23 -4.38 -15.47 2.66
N GLY A 24 -4.13 -16.03 3.84
CA GLY A 24 -3.96 -15.28 5.08
C GLY A 24 -2.88 -14.24 4.95
N GLU A 25 -1.67 -14.69 4.64
CA GLU A 25 -0.52 -13.81 4.48
C GLU A 25 -0.66 -12.93 3.23
N GLY A 26 -1.29 -13.42 2.16
CA GLY A 26 -1.55 -12.60 0.97
C GLY A 26 -2.51 -11.44 1.24
N LEU A 27 -3.63 -11.67 1.94
CA LEU A 27 -4.55 -10.61 2.36
C LEU A 27 -3.85 -9.62 3.29
N ALA A 28 -3.13 -10.13 4.29
CA ALA A 28 -2.39 -9.31 5.23
C ALA A 28 -1.37 -8.42 4.53
N GLU A 29 -0.58 -8.96 3.60
CA GLU A 29 0.40 -8.18 2.84
C GLU A 29 -0.27 -7.18 1.88
N TYR A 30 -1.36 -7.57 1.20
CA TYR A 30 -2.09 -6.69 0.29
C TYR A 30 -2.70 -5.48 1.00
N TYR A 31 -3.12 -5.63 2.25
CA TYR A 31 -3.69 -4.54 3.06
C TYR A 31 -2.70 -3.90 4.04
N SER A 32 -1.47 -4.41 4.14
CA SER A 32 -0.46 -3.88 5.05
C SER A 32 0.22 -2.61 4.51
N TRP A 33 0.88 -1.88 5.40
CA TRP A 33 1.74 -0.75 5.12
C TRP A 33 3.23 -1.11 5.12
N ARG A 34 3.57 -2.39 5.35
CA ARG A 34 4.97 -2.81 5.37
C ARG A 34 5.54 -2.76 3.95
N TYR A 35 6.08 -1.60 3.60
CA TYR A 35 6.77 -1.40 2.34
C TYR A 35 8.14 -2.02 2.40
N GLN A 36 8.31 -3.14 1.71
CA GLN A 36 9.62 -3.53 1.23
C GLN A 36 9.69 -3.12 -0.23
N ASN A 37 10.70 -2.32 -0.60
CA ASN A 37 10.99 -2.05 -2.01
C ASN A 37 11.67 -3.28 -2.64
N ARG A 38 11.05 -4.45 -2.47
CA ARG A 38 11.47 -5.71 -3.07
C ARG A 38 10.75 -5.84 -4.40
N GLY A 39 11.50 -6.19 -5.44
CA GLY A 39 10.90 -6.60 -6.69
C GLY A 39 10.06 -7.86 -6.49
N ILE A 40 8.90 -7.90 -7.15
CA ILE A 40 8.04 -9.08 -7.17
C ILE A 40 8.39 -9.92 -8.41
N ASP A 41 9.04 -11.06 -8.20
CA ASP A 41 9.25 -12.03 -9.26
C ASP A 41 8.01 -12.95 -9.39
N ARG A 42 7.08 -12.55 -10.26
CA ARG A 42 5.83 -13.28 -10.52
C ARG A 42 6.06 -14.71 -11.03
N SER A 43 7.25 -15.00 -11.59
CA SER A 43 7.56 -16.36 -12.04
C SER A 43 7.66 -17.37 -10.89
N GLN A 44 7.85 -16.89 -9.66
CA GLN A 44 7.95 -17.72 -8.45
C GLN A 44 6.61 -18.09 -7.83
N ILE A 45 5.47 -17.63 -8.36
CA ILE A 45 4.16 -17.91 -7.75
C ILE A 45 3.84 -19.42 -7.68
N PRO A 46 4.18 -20.27 -8.69
CA PRO A 46 3.96 -21.71 -8.57
C PRO A 46 4.80 -22.30 -7.44
N THR A 47 6.07 -21.91 -7.33
CA THR A 47 6.97 -22.34 -6.25
C THR A 47 6.41 -22.00 -4.87
N ALA A 48 5.86 -20.79 -4.71
CA ALA A 48 5.26 -20.35 -3.44
C ALA A 48 4.01 -21.18 -3.08
N ILE A 49 3.15 -21.48 -4.05
CA ILE A 49 1.96 -22.32 -3.86
C ILE A 49 2.35 -23.77 -3.55
N GLU A 50 3.30 -24.34 -4.29
CA GLU A 50 3.83 -25.68 -4.05
C GLU A 50 4.45 -25.82 -2.66
N GLU A 51 5.26 -24.83 -2.23
CA GLU A 51 5.82 -24.81 -0.87
C GLU A 51 4.73 -24.80 0.19
N PHE A 52 3.75 -23.90 0.04
CA PHE A 52 2.61 -23.79 0.95
C PHE A 52 1.83 -25.11 1.03
N LEU A 53 1.49 -25.73 -0.10
CA LEU A 53 0.74 -26.99 -0.12
C LEU A 53 1.53 -28.16 0.47
N ALA A 54 2.86 -28.15 0.32
CA ALA A 54 3.72 -29.19 0.88
C ALA A 54 3.94 -29.04 2.39
N GLN A 55 4.02 -27.81 2.91
CA GLN A 55 4.38 -27.55 4.31
C GLN A 55 3.20 -27.13 5.20
N GLY A 56 2.08 -26.73 4.60
CA GLY A 56 0.94 -26.11 5.29
C GLY A 56 1.23 -24.69 5.81
N VAL A 57 2.41 -24.15 5.54
CA VAL A 57 2.86 -22.81 5.91
C VAL A 57 3.56 -22.16 4.73
N LEU A 58 3.47 -20.83 4.64
CA LEU A 58 4.16 -20.06 3.61
C LEU A 58 5.46 -19.51 4.21
N SER A 59 6.58 -19.57 3.47
CA SER A 59 7.81 -18.92 3.91
C SER A 59 7.68 -17.39 3.81
N SER A 60 8.19 -16.67 4.80
CA SER A 60 8.10 -15.20 4.87
C SER A 60 8.74 -14.49 3.68
N GLN A 61 9.65 -15.14 2.96
CA GLN A 61 10.23 -14.62 1.72
C GLN A 61 9.20 -14.50 0.57
N TYR A 62 8.13 -15.30 0.60
CA TYR A 62 7.07 -15.29 -0.41
C TYR A 62 5.86 -14.44 -0.03
N TYR A 63 5.84 -13.85 1.17
CA TYR A 63 4.71 -13.05 1.62
C TYR A 63 4.41 -11.88 0.67
N PRO A 64 5.38 -11.04 0.25
CA PRO A 64 5.10 -9.98 -0.72
C PRO A 64 4.55 -10.50 -2.06
N LEU A 65 5.02 -11.68 -2.50
CA LEU A 65 4.56 -12.31 -3.74
C LEU A 65 3.12 -12.83 -3.60
N ALA A 66 2.78 -13.45 -2.47
CA ALA A 66 1.42 -13.86 -2.15
C ALA A 66 0.49 -12.64 -2.06
N GLY A 67 0.94 -11.55 -1.44
CA GLY A 67 0.20 -10.28 -1.38
C GLY A 67 -0.09 -9.70 -2.75
N HIS A 68 0.90 -9.72 -3.64
CA HIS A 68 0.73 -9.25 -5.02
C HIS A 68 -0.23 -10.14 -5.82
N PHE A 69 -0.17 -11.46 -5.66
CA PHE A 69 -1.09 -12.40 -6.32
C PHE A 69 -2.52 -12.31 -5.78
N VAL A 70 -2.70 -12.23 -4.46
CA VAL A 70 -4.02 -11.99 -3.85
C VAL A 70 -4.57 -10.63 -4.26
N GLY A 71 -3.72 -9.61 -4.36
CA GLY A 71 -4.08 -8.31 -4.92
C GLY A 71 -4.62 -8.43 -6.34
N PHE A 72 -3.96 -9.19 -7.22
CA PHE A 72 -4.48 -9.51 -8.54
C PHE A 72 -5.89 -10.12 -8.47
N LEU A 73 -6.08 -11.16 -7.64
CA LEU A 73 -7.39 -11.82 -7.50
C LEU A 73 -8.48 -10.85 -7.00
N ILE A 74 -8.17 -9.98 -6.04
CA ILE A 74 -9.11 -8.97 -5.55
C ILE A 74 -9.44 -7.95 -6.63
N GLU A 75 -8.45 -7.50 -7.39
CA GLU A 75 -8.63 -6.45 -8.40
C GLU A 75 -9.40 -6.92 -9.63
N THR A 76 -9.31 -8.21 -9.97
CA THR A 76 -9.98 -8.83 -11.13
C THR A 76 -11.29 -9.54 -10.78
N HIS A 77 -11.40 -10.14 -9.59
CA HIS A 77 -12.56 -10.94 -9.18
C HIS A 77 -13.27 -10.43 -7.92
N GLY A 78 -12.69 -9.47 -7.20
CA GLY A 78 -13.26 -8.90 -5.97
C GLY A 78 -12.88 -9.65 -4.70
N LEU A 79 -12.98 -8.95 -3.56
CA LEU A 79 -12.65 -9.50 -2.24
C LEU A 79 -13.56 -10.68 -1.84
N GLU A 80 -14.85 -10.62 -2.19
CA GLU A 80 -15.80 -11.68 -1.86
C GLU A 80 -15.41 -13.03 -2.46
N ALA A 81 -14.90 -13.05 -3.70
CA ALA A 81 -14.42 -14.29 -4.33
C ALA A 81 -13.17 -14.85 -3.63
N VAL A 82 -12.27 -13.98 -3.15
CA VAL A 82 -11.11 -14.41 -2.35
C VAL A 82 -11.53 -15.01 -1.01
N LEU A 83 -12.50 -14.40 -0.32
CA LEU A 83 -13.02 -14.93 0.94
C LEU A 83 -13.79 -16.26 0.74
N ASP A 84 -14.52 -16.41 -0.37
CA ASP A 84 -15.14 -17.70 -0.73
C ASP A 84 -14.08 -18.79 -1.02
N ALA A 85 -12.98 -18.45 -1.72
CA ALA A 85 -11.86 -19.36 -1.91
C ALA A 85 -11.19 -19.76 -0.59
N CYS A 86 -11.03 -18.82 0.34
CA CYS A 86 -10.55 -19.08 1.70
C CYS A 86 -11.41 -20.14 2.40
N ASP A 87 -12.71 -19.90 2.50
CA ASP A 87 -13.63 -20.79 3.22
C ASP A 87 -13.70 -22.18 2.60
N ARG A 88 -13.70 -22.27 1.25
CA ARG A 88 -13.74 -23.55 0.53
C ARG A 88 -12.47 -24.37 0.68
N SER A 89 -11.31 -23.73 0.64
CA SER A 89 -10.03 -24.43 0.75
C SER A 89 -9.77 -24.87 2.20
N GLY A 90 -10.22 -24.09 3.18
CA GLY A 90 -9.99 -24.33 4.59
C GLY A 90 -8.54 -24.03 5.01
N TRP A 91 -8.22 -24.33 6.27
CA TRP A 91 -6.95 -23.90 6.90
C TRP A 91 -5.70 -24.58 6.33
N VAL A 92 -5.76 -25.89 6.06
CA VAL A 92 -4.64 -26.70 5.54
C VAL A 92 -5.14 -27.57 4.39
N PRO A 93 -5.40 -26.97 3.21
CA PRO A 93 -5.85 -27.73 2.05
C PRO A 93 -4.72 -28.63 1.53
N ASN A 94 -5.07 -29.79 1.01
CA ASN A 94 -4.22 -30.47 0.03
C ASN A 94 -4.36 -29.82 -1.36
N THR A 95 -3.54 -30.25 -2.32
CA THR A 95 -3.54 -29.70 -3.69
C THR A 95 -4.92 -29.71 -4.35
N GLU A 96 -5.62 -30.86 -4.35
CA GLU A 96 -6.93 -31.00 -4.99
C GLU A 96 -7.98 -30.08 -4.34
N GLN A 97 -7.97 -29.96 -3.00
CA GLN A 97 -8.86 -29.08 -2.26
C GLN A 97 -8.61 -27.61 -2.60
N PHE A 98 -7.34 -27.20 -2.68
CA PHE A 98 -6.97 -25.84 -3.00
C PHE A 98 -7.37 -25.48 -4.44
N GLU A 99 -6.99 -26.30 -5.42
CA GLU A 99 -7.32 -26.09 -6.84
C GLU A 99 -8.84 -26.06 -7.07
N THR A 100 -9.58 -26.99 -6.45
CA THR A 100 -11.04 -27.03 -6.55
C THR A 100 -11.69 -25.79 -5.94
N ALA A 101 -11.19 -25.33 -4.78
CA ALA A 101 -11.70 -24.13 -4.12
C ALA A 101 -11.47 -22.87 -4.98
N ILE A 102 -10.27 -22.74 -5.56
CA ILE A 102 -9.93 -21.67 -6.51
C ILE A 102 -10.88 -21.69 -7.71
N GLU A 103 -11.02 -22.83 -8.38
CA GLU A 103 -11.86 -22.93 -9.58
C GLU A 103 -13.32 -22.60 -9.28
N GLN A 104 -13.85 -23.07 -8.15
CA GLN A 104 -15.23 -22.77 -7.74
C GLN A 104 -15.46 -21.29 -7.42
N ALA A 105 -14.50 -20.65 -6.74
CA ALA A 105 -14.64 -19.25 -6.33
C ALA A 105 -14.45 -18.26 -7.49
N PHE A 106 -13.50 -18.53 -8.39
CA PHE A 106 -13.13 -17.63 -9.47
C PHE A 106 -13.71 -18.03 -10.84
N GLY A 107 -14.33 -19.21 -10.94
CA GLY A 107 -14.81 -19.77 -12.21
C GLY A 107 -13.70 -20.12 -13.20
N THR A 108 -12.45 -20.14 -12.74
CA THR A 108 -11.24 -20.27 -13.57
C THR A 108 -10.23 -21.20 -12.89
N PRO A 109 -9.65 -22.19 -13.60
CA PRO A 109 -8.63 -23.06 -13.02
C PRO A 109 -7.39 -22.30 -12.55
N LEU A 110 -6.75 -22.77 -11.47
CA LEU A 110 -5.58 -22.14 -10.86
C LEU A 110 -4.45 -21.86 -11.87
N ASP A 111 -4.12 -22.83 -12.73
CA ASP A 111 -3.09 -22.67 -13.75
C ASP A 111 -3.39 -21.52 -14.71
N THR A 112 -4.67 -21.31 -15.05
CA THR A 112 -5.08 -20.21 -15.94
C THR A 112 -4.93 -18.86 -15.23
N LEU A 113 -5.30 -18.78 -13.94
CA LEU A 113 -5.10 -17.58 -13.13
C LEU A 113 -3.61 -17.25 -12.95
N ILE A 114 -2.76 -18.25 -12.76
CA ILE A 114 -1.30 -18.07 -12.69
C ILE A 114 -0.75 -17.51 -14.01
N VAL A 115 -1.16 -18.09 -15.15
CA VAL A 115 -0.73 -17.62 -16.47
C VAL A 115 -1.18 -16.18 -16.71
N ASP A 116 -2.43 -15.84 -16.39
CA ASP A 116 -2.97 -14.49 -16.53
C ASP A 116 -2.22 -13.50 -15.64
N TYR A 117 -2.03 -13.85 -14.36
CA TYR A 117 -1.24 -13.07 -13.42
C TYR A 117 0.19 -12.82 -13.89
N GLN A 118 0.87 -13.83 -14.44
CA GLN A 118 2.26 -13.72 -14.90
C GLN A 118 2.39 -12.94 -16.21
N SER A 119 1.35 -12.96 -17.05
CA SER A 119 1.41 -12.38 -18.39
C SER A 119 0.86 -10.95 -18.43
N ASN A 120 -0.23 -10.68 -17.71
CA ASN A 120 -1.08 -9.53 -17.95
C ASN A 120 -1.17 -8.56 -16.76
N TYR A 121 -1.03 -9.05 -15.53
CA TYR A 121 -1.05 -8.16 -14.36
C TYR A 121 0.22 -7.29 -14.30
N PRO A 122 0.15 -6.00 -13.99
CA PRO A 122 1.37 -5.18 -13.91
C PRO A 122 2.30 -5.63 -12.79
N VAL A 123 3.59 -5.31 -12.93
CA VAL A 123 4.56 -5.44 -11.83
C VAL A 123 4.63 -4.10 -11.15
N CYS A 124 4.16 -4.04 -9.91
CA CYS A 124 4.19 -2.86 -9.06
C CYS A 124 4.93 -3.20 -7.76
N SER A 125 5.54 -2.21 -7.12
CA SER A 125 6.21 -2.46 -5.85
C SER A 125 5.18 -2.78 -4.76
N GLN A 126 5.62 -3.39 -3.66
CA GLN A 126 4.76 -3.58 -2.49
C GLN A 126 4.11 -2.30 -1.99
N ARG A 127 4.81 -1.18 -2.15
CA ARG A 127 4.28 0.12 -1.82
C ARG A 127 3.11 0.53 -2.70
N ASP A 128 3.16 0.18 -3.98
CA ASP A 128 2.19 0.63 -4.96
C ASP A 128 0.97 -0.31 -5.04
N PHE A 129 1.13 -1.62 -4.77
CA PHE A 129 -0.02 -2.54 -4.73
C PHE A 129 -0.78 -2.53 -3.41
N ALA A 130 -0.11 -2.21 -2.30
CA ALA A 130 -0.74 -2.33 -1.01
C ALA A 130 -1.90 -1.33 -0.87
N ARG A 131 -3.12 -1.86 -0.72
CA ARG A 131 -4.35 -1.08 -0.74
C ARG A 131 -4.50 -0.20 0.49
N LYS A 132 -4.73 1.09 0.25
CA LYS A 132 -4.93 2.11 1.31
C LYS A 132 -6.40 2.49 1.42
N LEU A 133 -7.28 1.49 1.59
CA LEU A 133 -8.73 1.69 1.48
C LEU A 133 -9.23 2.80 2.40
N VAL A 134 -8.86 2.74 3.68
CA VAL A 134 -9.33 3.71 4.68
C VAL A 134 -8.79 5.10 4.37
N GLU A 135 -7.50 5.22 4.06
CA GLU A 135 -6.87 6.50 3.75
C GLU A 135 -7.42 7.11 2.45
N CYS A 136 -7.72 6.28 1.44
CA CYS A 136 -8.28 6.71 0.17
C CYS A 136 -9.77 7.04 0.21
N GLU A 137 -10.49 6.57 1.23
CA GLU A 137 -11.89 6.94 1.49
C GLU A 137 -12.03 8.21 2.32
N GLN A 138 -10.93 8.76 2.85
CA GLN A 138 -10.97 10.03 3.57
C GLN A 138 -11.50 11.18 2.69
N PRO A 139 -12.10 12.23 3.30
CA PRO A 139 -12.45 13.44 2.59
C PRO A 139 -11.24 14.05 1.88
N LEU A 140 -11.47 14.65 0.71
CA LEU A 140 -10.42 15.32 -0.04
C LEU A 140 -9.93 16.56 0.71
N ALA A 141 -8.64 16.59 1.06
CA ALA A 141 -8.01 17.73 1.70
C ALA A 141 -7.74 18.86 0.71
N ALA A 142 -7.32 18.52 -0.52
CA ALA A 142 -7.10 19.48 -1.60
C ALA A 142 -7.18 18.84 -3.00
N THR A 143 -7.46 19.69 -3.99
CA THR A 143 -7.16 19.42 -5.40
C THR A 143 -5.97 20.27 -5.79
N ILE A 144 -4.95 19.65 -6.38
CA ILE A 144 -3.70 20.28 -6.81
C ILE A 144 -3.77 20.43 -8.33
N ASP A 145 -4.01 21.67 -8.76
CA ASP A 145 -4.06 22.03 -10.17
C ASP A 145 -2.64 22.17 -10.74
N TYR A 146 -2.53 21.99 -12.06
CA TYR A 146 -1.27 22.21 -12.78
C TYR A 146 -0.87 23.68 -12.77
N GLU A 147 0.43 23.95 -12.66
CA GLU A 147 1.01 25.29 -12.50
C GLU A 147 0.51 26.05 -11.27
N GLN A 148 -0.03 25.35 -10.27
CA GLN A 148 -0.47 25.95 -9.01
C GLN A 148 0.26 25.38 -7.80
N ALA A 149 0.43 26.25 -6.81
CA ALA A 149 0.90 25.93 -5.48
C ALA A 149 -0.30 25.56 -4.60
N SER A 150 -0.20 24.47 -3.85
CA SER A 150 -1.18 24.09 -2.83
C SER A 150 -0.47 23.85 -1.51
N THR A 151 -0.98 24.41 -0.42
CA THR A 151 -0.43 24.18 0.92
C THR A 151 -1.35 23.25 1.71
N LEU A 152 -0.74 22.26 2.35
CA LEU A 152 -1.40 21.29 3.23
C LEU A 152 -0.78 21.38 4.61
N ASP A 153 -1.63 21.49 5.63
CA ASP A 153 -1.19 21.50 7.03
C ASP A 153 -1.37 20.11 7.65
N PHE A 154 -0.29 19.59 8.23
CA PHE A 154 -0.24 18.31 8.92
C PHE A 154 0.02 18.58 10.40
N ASP A 155 -0.98 18.34 11.24
CA ASP A 155 -0.82 18.42 12.69
C ASP A 155 -0.35 17.06 13.21
N ILE A 156 0.97 16.85 13.29
CA ILE A 156 1.57 15.58 13.69
C ILE A 156 1.87 15.63 15.20
N ASP A 157 0.81 15.63 16.00
CA ASP A 157 0.86 15.63 17.46
C ASP A 157 0.25 14.33 18.00
N CYS A 158 0.82 13.76 19.06
CA CYS A 158 0.27 12.58 19.73
C CYS A 158 -1.15 12.80 20.28
N ASP A 159 -1.53 14.05 20.56
CA ASP A 159 -2.88 14.40 20.98
C ASP A 159 -3.87 14.54 19.80
N ASN A 160 -3.38 14.58 18.55
CA ASN A 160 -4.23 14.57 17.37
C ASN A 160 -4.72 13.13 17.08
N PRO A 161 -6.04 12.87 17.09
CA PRO A 161 -6.57 11.53 16.81
C PRO A 161 -6.32 11.03 15.37
N GLN A 162 -5.89 11.90 14.46
CA GLN A 162 -5.48 11.53 13.10
C GLN A 162 -4.00 11.13 13.02
N THR A 163 -3.20 11.40 14.05
CA THR A 163 -1.80 10.99 14.08
C THR A 163 -1.70 9.50 14.37
N LEU A 164 -0.90 8.83 13.56
CA LEU A 164 -0.73 7.39 13.52
C LEU A 164 0.69 7.06 14.00
N GLY A 165 0.84 5.91 14.68
CA GLY A 165 2.10 5.45 15.24
C GLY A 165 2.05 5.20 16.76
N PRO A 166 3.20 4.97 17.40
CA PRO A 166 4.53 4.92 16.78
C PRO A 166 4.73 3.68 15.89
N ARG A 167 5.41 3.87 14.75
CA ARG A 167 5.96 2.78 13.94
C ARG A 167 7.42 2.57 14.33
N THR A 168 7.77 1.33 14.61
CA THR A 168 9.17 0.92 14.82
C THR A 168 9.66 0.14 13.61
N SER A 169 10.87 0.46 13.16
CA SER A 169 11.61 -0.31 12.17
C SER A 169 13.02 -0.54 12.71
N GLU A 170 13.60 -1.70 12.46
CA GLU A 170 14.93 -2.02 12.96
C GLU A 170 15.95 -0.99 12.44
N GLY A 171 16.67 -0.35 13.37
CA GLY A 171 17.68 0.67 13.06
C GLY A 171 17.15 2.09 12.81
N GLU A 172 15.83 2.31 12.81
CA GLU A 172 15.21 3.62 12.63
C GLU A 172 14.60 4.15 13.94
N PRO A 173 14.57 5.48 14.17
CA PRO A 173 13.83 6.04 15.29
C PRO A 173 12.34 5.72 15.15
N GLU A 174 11.60 5.71 16.27
CA GLU A 174 10.14 5.59 16.24
C GLU A 174 9.56 6.73 15.40
N GLN A 175 8.61 6.42 14.52
CA GLN A 175 8.01 7.39 13.60
C GLN A 175 6.52 7.57 13.89
N VAL A 176 6.04 8.81 13.75
CA VAL A 176 4.62 9.16 13.70
C VAL A 176 4.29 9.84 12.39
N TRP A 177 3.04 9.74 11.96
CA TRP A 177 2.63 10.28 10.67
C TRP A 177 1.16 10.70 10.63
N VAL A 178 0.84 11.54 9.66
CA VAL A 178 -0.53 11.91 9.29
C VAL A 178 -0.67 11.75 7.78
N ASN A 179 -1.87 11.34 7.37
CA ASN A 179 -2.24 11.13 5.98
C ASN A 179 -3.32 12.14 5.58
N HIS A 180 -3.18 12.73 4.39
CA HIS A 180 -4.23 13.51 3.75
C HIS A 180 -4.50 12.95 2.36
N ARG A 181 -5.77 12.83 1.98
CA ARG A 181 -6.13 12.53 0.60
C ARG A 181 -6.09 13.80 -0.24
N VAL A 182 -5.39 13.74 -1.37
CA VAL A 182 -5.32 14.82 -2.36
C VAL A 182 -5.72 14.29 -3.73
N ARG A 183 -6.12 15.20 -4.61
CA ARG A 183 -6.33 14.92 -6.04
C ARG A 183 -5.36 15.73 -6.87
N LEU A 184 -4.58 15.08 -7.72
CA LEU A 184 -3.87 15.73 -8.81
C LEU A 184 -4.86 15.89 -9.98
N ALA A 185 -5.07 17.14 -10.41
CA ALA A 185 -6.08 17.46 -11.40
C ALA A 185 -5.88 16.70 -12.73
N PRO A 186 -6.95 16.29 -13.42
CA PRO A 186 -6.83 15.56 -14.69
C PRO A 186 -6.11 16.40 -15.77
N GLY A 187 -5.28 15.74 -16.57
CA GLY A 187 -4.57 16.34 -17.69
C GLY A 187 -3.73 15.31 -18.47
N ASP A 188 -3.25 15.70 -19.65
CA ASP A 188 -2.37 14.86 -20.48
C ASP A 188 -0.88 15.03 -20.12
N TYR A 189 -0.60 15.47 -18.89
CA TYR A 189 0.74 15.77 -18.39
C TYR A 189 1.00 15.05 -17.06
N GLU A 190 2.28 14.79 -16.78
CA GLU A 190 2.73 14.39 -15.45
C GLU A 190 2.89 15.65 -14.60
N HIS A 191 2.38 15.62 -13.36
CA HIS A 191 2.67 16.65 -12.38
C HIS A 191 4.13 16.53 -11.95
N ARG A 192 4.90 17.61 -12.08
CA ARG A 192 6.23 17.74 -11.47
C ARG A 192 6.10 18.45 -10.14
N ILE A 193 6.24 17.68 -9.07
CA ILE A 193 6.03 18.19 -7.72
C ILE A 193 7.33 18.68 -7.09
N ALA A 194 7.34 19.95 -6.70
CA ALA A 194 8.28 20.52 -5.74
C ALA A 194 7.62 20.60 -4.36
N LEU A 195 8.38 20.25 -3.31
CA LEU A 195 7.89 20.17 -1.94
C LEU A 195 8.71 21.06 -1.03
N THR A 196 8.05 21.93 -0.28
CA THR A 196 8.65 22.71 0.82
C THR A 196 7.92 22.38 2.11
N ALA A 197 8.66 21.97 3.15
CA ALA A 197 8.12 21.71 4.48
C ALA A 197 8.68 22.72 5.49
N ILE A 198 7.79 23.35 6.25
CA ILE A 198 8.15 24.28 7.33
C ILE A 198 7.45 23.91 8.63
N ASP A 199 8.08 24.22 9.77
CA ASP A 199 7.48 24.07 11.10
C ASP A 199 6.66 25.31 11.51
N ASP A 200 6.05 25.28 12.69
CA ASP A 200 5.28 26.40 13.26
C ASP A 200 6.11 27.69 13.47
N ALA A 201 7.44 27.60 13.49
CA ALA A 201 8.34 28.75 13.56
C ALA A 201 8.69 29.31 12.16
N GLY A 202 8.18 28.68 11.09
CA GLY A 202 8.48 29.03 9.70
C GLY A 202 9.87 28.60 9.24
N LEU A 203 10.50 27.65 9.96
CA LEU A 203 11.82 27.13 9.63
C LEU A 203 11.69 25.85 8.79
N PRO A 204 12.63 25.59 7.85
CA PRO A 204 12.64 24.33 7.10
C PRO A 204 12.67 23.12 8.04
N ALA A 205 11.73 22.21 7.84
CA ALA A 205 11.58 21.03 8.68
C ALA A 205 11.95 19.76 7.90
N PRO A 206 12.86 18.90 8.43
CA PRO A 206 13.11 17.61 7.82
C PRO A 206 11.89 16.71 7.99
N VAL A 207 11.38 16.17 6.89
CA VAL A 207 10.20 15.28 6.87
C VAL A 207 10.35 14.21 5.79
N ALA A 208 9.78 13.04 6.03
CA ALA A 208 9.55 12.07 4.95
C ALA A 208 8.17 12.33 4.35
N VAL A 209 8.09 12.44 3.02
CA VAL A 209 6.82 12.63 2.31
C VAL A 209 6.62 11.48 1.33
N SER A 210 5.46 10.83 1.38
CA SER A 210 5.07 9.79 0.43
C SER A 210 3.77 10.19 -0.27
N PHE A 211 3.73 10.07 -1.60
CA PHE A 211 2.52 10.09 -2.42
C PHE A 211 2.18 8.65 -2.78
N LEU A 212 1.05 8.17 -2.29
CA LEU A 212 0.64 6.78 -2.45
C LEU A 212 -0.65 6.76 -3.27
N PRO A 213 -0.67 6.08 -4.42
CA PRO A 213 -1.82 6.13 -5.30
C PRO A 213 -3.02 5.47 -4.62
N CYS A 214 -4.19 6.07 -4.78
CA CYS A 214 -5.46 5.42 -4.42
C CYS A 214 -5.98 4.48 -5.50
N ALA A 215 -5.34 4.50 -6.67
CA ALA A 215 -5.56 3.59 -7.76
C ALA A 215 -5.03 2.20 -7.45
N ARG A 216 -5.54 1.21 -8.19
CA ARG A 216 -5.11 -0.18 -8.10
C ARG A 216 -3.81 -0.39 -8.84
N CYS A 217 -3.10 -1.48 -8.54
CA CYS A 217 -1.94 -1.85 -9.32
C CYS A 217 -2.31 -2.07 -10.79
N ILE A 218 -3.47 -2.70 -11.08
CA ILE A 218 -3.98 -2.89 -12.44
C ILE A 218 -4.19 -1.59 -13.22
N ASP A 219 -4.39 -0.47 -12.54
CA ASP A 219 -4.58 0.85 -13.17
C ASP A 219 -3.22 1.49 -13.55
N GLY A 220 -2.09 0.83 -13.24
CA GLY A 220 -0.73 1.27 -13.59
C GLY A 220 -0.26 2.50 -12.81
N ALA A 221 -0.93 2.84 -11.71
CA ALA A 221 -0.57 3.99 -10.92
C ALA A 221 0.66 3.69 -10.05
N GLU A 222 1.68 4.54 -10.17
CA GLU A 222 2.88 4.46 -9.35
C GLU A 222 2.87 5.55 -8.27
N GLY A 223 3.27 5.19 -7.06
CA GLY A 223 3.53 6.14 -6.00
C GLY A 223 4.91 6.77 -6.10
N ALA A 224 5.12 7.80 -5.30
CA ALA A 224 6.42 8.41 -5.11
C ALA A 224 6.70 8.59 -3.62
N SER A 225 7.97 8.56 -3.23
CA SER A 225 8.36 8.90 -1.87
C SER A 225 9.67 9.63 -1.89
N SER A 226 9.82 10.58 -0.99
CA SER A 226 11.04 11.35 -0.86
C SER A 226 11.27 11.77 0.59
N PHE A 227 12.53 12.12 0.88
CA PHE A 227 12.93 12.66 2.16
C PHE A 227 13.41 14.09 1.94
N LEU A 228 12.82 15.03 2.67
CA LEU A 228 13.29 16.40 2.75
C LEU A 228 14.31 16.48 3.89
N PHE A 229 15.57 16.77 3.56
CA PHE A 229 16.61 17.02 4.56
C PHE A 229 16.58 18.49 4.99
N GLY A 230 16.86 18.76 6.26
CA GLY A 230 16.83 20.12 6.82
C GLY A 230 17.70 21.09 6.01
N GLY A 231 17.04 22.01 5.30
CA GLY A 231 17.67 23.01 4.42
C GLY A 231 17.41 22.81 2.92
N GLU A 232 16.99 21.63 2.49
CA GLU A 232 16.49 21.41 1.13
C GLU A 232 14.99 21.67 1.08
N THR A 233 14.59 22.81 0.50
CA THR A 233 13.20 23.20 0.31
C THR A 233 12.59 22.66 -0.97
N THR A 234 13.30 21.80 -1.71
CA THR A 234 12.83 21.32 -3.02
C THR A 234 13.45 19.98 -3.37
N ILE A 235 12.63 18.96 -3.53
CA ILE A 235 13.02 17.70 -4.17
C ILE A 235 12.96 17.90 -5.69
N PRO A 236 13.96 17.47 -6.47
CA PRO A 236 13.86 17.52 -7.92
C PRO A 236 12.72 16.63 -8.40
N HIS A 237 11.59 17.28 -8.70
CA HIS A 237 10.41 16.83 -9.44
C HIS A 237 10.06 15.34 -9.30
N LEU A 238 9.16 15.03 -8.35
CA LEU A 238 8.39 13.78 -8.43
C LEU A 238 7.48 13.88 -9.64
N ARG A 239 7.42 12.82 -10.45
CA ARG A 239 6.47 12.71 -11.57
C ARG A 239 5.32 11.86 -11.12
N LEU A 240 4.13 12.43 -11.11
CA LEU A 240 2.91 11.73 -10.75
C LEU A 240 1.87 11.91 -11.85
N ALA A 241 1.19 10.82 -12.20
CA ALA A 241 0.03 10.88 -13.08
C ALA A 241 -1.13 11.60 -12.36
N PRO A 242 -2.10 12.15 -13.09
CA PRO A 242 -3.33 12.61 -12.48
C PRO A 242 -4.07 11.50 -11.74
N GLY A 243 -4.73 11.84 -10.64
CA GLY A 243 -5.45 10.86 -9.83
C GLY A 243 -5.54 11.24 -8.36
N ASP A 244 -6.11 10.33 -7.58
CA ASP A 244 -6.19 10.47 -6.13
C ASP A 244 -4.98 9.83 -5.47
N TYR A 245 -4.41 10.54 -4.50
CA TYR A 245 -3.25 10.10 -3.73
C TYR A 245 -3.49 10.31 -2.25
N VAL A 246 -2.88 9.45 -1.44
CA VAL A 246 -2.64 9.70 -0.02
C VAL A 246 -1.27 10.35 0.09
N VAL A 247 -1.23 11.58 0.59
CA VAL A 247 0.00 12.24 1.02
C VAL A 247 0.25 11.90 2.48
N GLU A 248 1.28 11.12 2.72
CA GLU A 248 1.79 10.79 4.04
C GLU A 248 2.94 11.73 4.38
N VAL A 249 2.88 12.37 5.55
CA VAL A 249 4.02 13.09 6.14
C VAL A 249 4.44 12.39 7.42
N ARG A 250 5.71 12.00 7.52
CA ARG A 250 6.27 11.30 8.68
C ARG A 250 7.39 12.08 9.33
N LEU A 251 7.46 11.95 10.65
CA LEU A 251 8.48 12.53 11.52
C LEU A 251 8.96 11.48 12.54
N PRO A 252 10.20 11.59 13.04
CA PRO A 252 10.56 10.94 14.29
C PRO A 252 9.60 11.37 15.40
N LEU A 253 9.20 10.44 16.28
CA LEU A 253 8.28 10.69 17.39
C LEU A 253 8.75 11.85 18.28
N ALA A 254 10.06 11.93 18.55
CA ALA A 254 10.65 13.01 19.34
C ALA A 254 10.57 14.40 18.67
N GLU A 255 10.20 14.45 17.39
CA GLU A 255 10.06 15.67 16.59
C GLU A 255 8.61 15.93 16.17
N ALA A 256 7.63 15.21 16.72
CA ALA A 256 6.21 15.43 16.49
C ALA A 256 5.84 16.92 16.65
N ARG A 257 5.30 17.52 15.59
CA ARG A 257 4.95 18.94 15.47
C ARG A 257 4.04 19.17 14.27
N ARG A 258 3.51 20.38 14.15
CA ARG A 258 2.83 20.78 12.90
C ARG A 258 3.83 21.03 11.79
N ILE A 259 3.46 20.61 10.58
CA ILE A 259 4.18 20.81 9.34
C ILE A 259 3.24 21.42 8.31
N SER A 260 3.65 22.52 7.68
CA SER A 260 3.01 23.00 6.45
C SER A 260 3.81 22.53 5.25
N LEU A 261 3.16 21.78 4.36
CA LEU A 261 3.73 21.26 3.13
C LEU A 261 3.17 22.03 1.94
N THR A 262 4.01 22.78 1.24
CA THR A 262 3.64 23.38 -0.05
C THR A 262 4.02 22.43 -1.18
N ILE A 263 3.07 22.18 -2.07
CA ILE A 263 3.16 21.33 -3.24
C ILE A 263 3.01 22.22 -4.47
N ASP A 264 4.11 22.43 -5.19
CA ASP A 264 4.11 23.18 -6.45
C ASP A 264 4.10 22.19 -7.61
N SER A 265 3.05 22.23 -8.43
CA SER A 265 2.93 21.40 -9.61
C SER A 265 3.35 22.16 -10.87
N HIS A 266 4.24 21.59 -11.69
CA HIS A 266 4.65 22.12 -12.99
C HIS A 266 4.69 21.03 -14.08
#